data_AF-A0A507ZZR9-F1
#
_entry.id   AF-A0A507ZZR9-F1
#
_cell.length_a   1.000
_cell.length_b   1.000
_cell.length_c   1.000
_cell.angle_alpha   90.00
_cell.angle_beta   90.00
_cell.angle_gamma   90.00
#
_symmetry.space_group_name_H-M   'P 1'
#
loop_
_entity.id
_entity.type
_entity.pdbx_description
1 polymer ?
#
loop_
_entity_poly.entity_id
_entity_poly.type
_entity_poly.pdbx_seq_one_letter_code
_entity_poly.pdbx_strand_id
1 'polypeptide(L)'
;MDQAEQMYQRAITADPTNANILGAYATFLHIVRRDMGQAEQMYQRAIDADPHHANILASYAAFLHTVRGDMGQAEQLYQRAIDADPHHANILGAYATFLENIRGDMGQAE
;
A
#
# COMPACT_ATOMS: atom_id res chain seq x y z
N MET A 1 -6.95 -6.24 23.55
CA MET A 1 -6.95 -5.44 22.30
C MET A 1 -6.17 -4.18 22.54
N ASP A 2 -5.36 -3.77 21.58
CA ASP A 2 -4.58 -2.53 21.68
C ASP A 2 -5.51 -1.33 21.45
N GLN A 3 -5.26 -0.23 22.18
CA GLN A 3 -6.12 0.95 22.08
C GLN A 3 -6.14 1.54 20.67
N ALA A 4 -5.03 1.46 19.93
CA ALA A 4 -4.95 1.95 18.55
C ALA A 4 -5.90 1.17 17.63
N GLU A 5 -5.92 -0.15 17.75
CA GLU A 5 -6.79 -1.02 16.95
C GLU A 5 -8.27 -0.74 17.23
N GLN A 6 -8.64 -0.52 18.49
CA GLN A 6 -10.01 -0.15 18.83
C GLN A 6 -10.42 1.20 18.21
N MET A 7 -9.51 2.18 18.15
CA MET A 7 -9.80 3.46 17.52
C MET A 7 -9.95 3.32 16.00
N TYR A 8 -9.10 2.51 15.34
CA TYR A 8 -9.25 2.22 13.92
C TYR A 8 -10.60 1.54 13.62
N GLN A 9 -10.97 0.53 14.40
CA GLN A 9 -12.25 -0.16 14.22
C GLN A 9 -13.45 0.77 14.42
N ARG A 10 -13.39 1.67 15.41
CA ARG A 10 -14.43 2.69 15.61
C ARG A 10 -14.49 3.69 14.47
N ALA A 11 -13.34 4.12 13.95
CA ALA A 11 -13.25 5.04 12.82
C ALA A 11 -13.83 4.40 11.54
N ILE A 12 -13.50 3.13 11.27
CA ILE A 12 -14.07 2.35 10.16
C ILE A 12 -15.56 2.12 10.35
N THR A 13 -16.03 1.88 11.57
CA THR A 13 -17.48 1.77 11.83
C THR A 13 -18.21 3.09 11.55
N ALA A 14 -17.58 4.21 11.85
CA ALA A 14 -18.16 5.54 11.62
C ALA A 14 -18.19 5.91 10.13
N ASP A 15 -17.16 5.56 9.37
CA ASP A 15 -17.10 5.74 7.92
C ASP A 15 -16.40 4.51 7.26
N PRO A 16 -17.17 3.49 6.85
CA PRO A 16 -16.63 2.23 6.32
C PRO A 16 -15.94 2.35 4.96
N THR A 17 -16.13 3.49 4.28
CA THR A 17 -15.64 3.80 2.94
C THR A 17 -14.57 4.88 2.94
N ASN A 18 -14.07 5.29 4.10
CA ASN A 18 -13.01 6.27 4.15
C ASN A 18 -11.67 5.65 3.73
N ALA A 19 -11.25 5.89 2.49
CA ALA A 19 -10.02 5.35 1.94
C ALA A 19 -8.79 5.66 2.83
N ASN A 20 -8.70 6.88 3.37
CA ASN A 20 -7.58 7.27 4.24
C ASN A 20 -7.52 6.42 5.53
N ILE A 21 -8.66 6.18 6.17
CA ILE A 21 -8.73 5.39 7.41
C ILE A 21 -8.42 3.93 7.12
N LEU A 22 -8.97 3.39 6.03
CA LEU A 22 -8.72 2.01 5.60
C LEU A 22 -7.23 1.81 5.26
N GLY A 23 -6.62 2.73 4.52
CA GLY A 23 -5.20 2.70 4.18
C GLY A 23 -4.31 2.83 5.42
N ALA A 24 -4.61 3.76 6.34
CA ALA A 24 -3.86 3.90 7.59
C ALA A 24 -3.96 2.64 8.47
N TYR A 25 -5.14 2.03 8.56
CA TYR A 25 -5.31 0.79 9.30
C TYR A 25 -4.57 -0.38 8.64
N ALA A 26 -4.56 -0.46 7.30
CA ALA A 26 -3.77 -1.43 6.56
C ALA A 26 -2.28 -1.32 6.88
N THR A 27 -1.73 -0.10 6.88
CA THR A 27 -0.34 0.16 7.26
C THR A 27 -0.07 -0.22 8.73
N PHE A 28 -0.98 0.09 9.65
CA PHE A 28 -0.86 -0.32 11.05
C PHE A 28 -0.84 -1.85 11.21
N LEU A 29 -1.74 -2.56 10.51
CA LEU A 29 -1.81 -4.01 10.52
C LEU A 29 -0.50 -4.64 9.98
N HIS A 30 0.02 -4.08 8.89
CA HIS A 30 1.28 -4.52 8.29
C HIS A 30 2.50 -4.28 9.19
N ILE A 31 2.70 -3.04 9.65
CA ILE A 31 3.93 -2.63 10.35
C ILE A 31 3.91 -3.08 11.82
N VAL A 32 2.78 -2.86 12.51
CA VAL A 32 2.69 -3.03 13.96
C VAL A 32 2.16 -4.40 14.33
N ARG A 33 1.07 -4.85 13.68
CA ARG A 33 0.48 -6.16 13.99
C ARG A 33 1.15 -7.32 13.26
N ARG A 34 1.92 -7.05 12.20
CA ARG A 34 2.48 -8.06 11.29
C ARG A 34 1.40 -8.97 10.69
N ASP A 35 0.16 -8.48 10.61
CA ASP A 35 -0.96 -9.20 10.02
C ASP A 35 -1.08 -8.81 8.54
N MET A 36 -0.34 -9.55 7.71
CA MET A 36 -0.28 -9.29 6.26
C MET A 36 -1.62 -9.59 5.57
N GLY A 37 -2.38 -10.56 6.08
CA GLY A 37 -3.65 -10.97 5.49
C GLY A 37 -4.71 -9.88 5.67
N GLN A 38 -4.88 -9.38 6.89
CA GLN A 38 -5.81 -8.26 7.10
C GLN A 38 -5.31 -6.95 6.50
N ALA A 39 -4.01 -6.68 6.52
CA ALA A 39 -3.46 -5.48 5.89
C ALA A 39 -3.84 -5.42 4.40
N GLU A 40 -3.65 -6.52 3.68
CA GLU A 40 -4.02 -6.61 2.27
C GLU A 40 -5.51 -6.37 2.02
N GLN A 41 -6.39 -6.99 2.82
CA GLN A 41 -7.83 -6.75 2.73
C GLN A 41 -8.19 -5.28 2.94
N MET A 42 -7.53 -4.61 3.88
CA MET A 42 -7.78 -3.18 4.13
C MET A 42 -7.25 -2.30 3.01
N TYR A 43 -6.09 -2.61 2.42
CA TYR A 43 -5.59 -1.90 1.23
C TYR A 43 -6.54 -2.04 0.04
N GLN A 44 -7.04 -3.25 -0.23
CA GLN A 44 -7.99 -3.49 -1.32
C GLN A 44 -9.27 -2.68 -1.12
N ARG A 45 -9.86 -2.73 0.08
CA ARG A 45 -11.04 -1.90 0.42
C ARG A 45 -10.76 -0.40 0.29
N ALA A 46 -9.56 0.04 0.63
CA ALA A 46 -9.18 1.44 0.52
C ALA A 46 -9.12 1.89 -0.95
N ILE A 47 -8.63 1.04 -1.85
CA ILE A 47 -8.62 1.27 -3.30
C ILE A 47 -10.03 1.21 -3.89
N ASP A 48 -10.87 0.28 -3.44
CA ASP A 48 -12.28 0.22 -3.88
C ASP A 48 -13.04 1.50 -3.50
N ALA A 49 -12.71 2.08 -2.35
CA ALA A 49 -13.29 3.33 -1.89
C ALA A 49 -12.79 4.56 -2.66
N ASP A 50 -11.50 4.62 -2.98
CA ASP A 50 -10.91 5.68 -3.80
C ASP A 50 -9.84 5.09 -4.76
N PRO A 51 -10.23 4.75 -6.00
CA PRO A 51 -9.35 4.09 -6.96
C PRO A 51 -8.19 4.95 -7.47
N HIS A 52 -8.22 6.27 -7.21
CA HIS A 52 -7.22 7.24 -7.65
C HIS A 52 -6.42 7.82 -6.47
N HIS A 53 -6.53 7.23 -5.28
CA HIS A 53 -5.79 7.71 -4.13
C HIS A 53 -4.29 7.36 -4.20
N ALA A 54 -3.49 8.30 -4.70
CA ALA A 54 -2.07 8.10 -5.00
C ALA A 54 -1.28 7.45 -3.84
N ASN A 55 -1.47 7.93 -2.60
CA ASN A 55 -0.74 7.40 -1.44
C ASN A 55 -1.11 5.94 -1.10
N ILE A 56 -2.37 5.56 -1.27
CA ILE A 56 -2.85 4.21 -0.95
C ILE A 56 -2.37 3.24 -2.02
N LEU A 57 -2.45 3.65 -3.29
CA LEU A 57 -1.91 2.88 -4.41
C LEU A 57 -0.41 2.61 -4.21
N ALA A 58 0.38 3.63 -3.89
CA ALA A 58 1.81 3.48 -3.63
C ALA A 58 2.10 2.64 -2.37
N SER A 59 1.32 2.79 -1.29
CA SER A 59 1.50 2.00 -0.06
C SER A 59 1.18 0.52 -0.28
N TYR A 60 0.14 0.21 -1.06
CA TYR A 60 -0.18 -1.17 -1.40
C TYR A 60 0.84 -1.76 -2.38
N ALA A 61 1.34 -0.98 -3.33
CA ALA A 61 2.44 -1.38 -4.21
C ALA A 61 3.69 -1.79 -3.40
N ALA A 62 4.09 -0.95 -2.43
CA ALA A 62 5.20 -1.25 -1.52
C ALA A 62 4.95 -2.53 -0.71
N PHE A 63 3.73 -2.74 -0.23
CA PHE A 63 3.36 -3.97 0.46
C PHE A 63 3.46 -5.20 -0.44
N LEU A 64 2.93 -5.15 -1.67
CA LEU A 64 3.00 -6.27 -2.61
C LEU A 64 4.45 -6.62 -2.99
N HIS A 65 5.26 -5.60 -3.25
CA HIS A 65 6.70 -5.75 -3.49
C HIS A 65 7.39 -6.42 -2.31
N THR A 66 7.26 -5.87 -1.09
CA THR A 66 8.11 -6.27 0.05
C THR A 66 7.59 -7.49 0.81
N VAL A 67 6.29 -7.77 0.75
CA VAL A 67 5.65 -8.83 1.54
C VAL A 67 5.20 -10.00 0.67
N ARG A 68 4.63 -9.71 -0.51
CA ARG A 68 4.11 -10.75 -1.41
C ARG A 68 5.12 -11.18 -2.47
N GLY A 69 6.12 -10.34 -2.76
CA GLY A 69 7.04 -10.55 -3.89
C GLY A 69 6.34 -10.40 -5.24
N ASP A 70 5.15 -9.81 -5.29
CA ASP A 70 4.41 -9.61 -6.53
C ASP A 70 4.86 -8.31 -7.20
N MET A 71 5.97 -8.42 -7.93
CA MET A 71 6.57 -7.29 -8.64
C MET A 71 5.63 -6.78 -9.75
N GLY A 72 4.90 -7.66 -10.43
CA GLY A 72 4.04 -7.27 -11.55
C GLY A 72 2.89 -6.39 -11.10
N GLN A 73 2.16 -6.80 -10.06
CA GLN A 73 1.06 -6.01 -9.52
C GLN A 73 1.56 -4.75 -8.80
N ALA A 74 2.70 -4.82 -8.10
CA ALA A 74 3.32 -3.64 -7.49
C ALA A 74 3.65 -2.56 -8.53
N GLU A 75 4.23 -2.93 -9.67
CA GLU A 75 4.54 -1.98 -10.75
C GLU A 75 3.29 -1.26 -11.26
N GLN A 76 2.23 -2.02 -11.55
CA GLN A 76 0.97 -1.45 -12.02
C GLN A 76 0.37 -0.44 -11.04
N LEU A 77 0.45 -0.72 -9.74
CA LEU A 77 -0.05 0.17 -8.71
C LEU A 77 0.81 1.43 -8.56
N TYR A 78 2.14 1.32 -8.66
CA TYR A 78 3.02 2.49 -8.67
C TYR A 78 2.75 3.39 -9.87
N GLN A 79 2.59 2.82 -11.07
CA GLN A 79 2.27 3.59 -12.27
C GLN A 79 0.94 4.35 -12.10
N ARG A 80 -0.11 3.67 -11.61
CA ARG A 80 -1.39 4.32 -11.29
C ARG A 80 -1.26 5.42 -10.23
N ALA A 81 -0.40 5.22 -9.23
CA ALA A 81 -0.15 6.22 -8.20
C ALA A 81 0.50 7.49 -8.78
N ILE A 82 1.43 7.32 -9.72
CA ILE A 82 2.09 8.41 -10.45
C ILE A 82 1.10 9.10 -11.39
N ASP A 83 0.25 8.35 -12.08
CA ASP A 83 -0.77 8.95 -12.95
C ASP A 83 -1.77 9.81 -12.14
N ALA A 84 -2.05 9.41 -10.89
CA ALA A 84 -2.93 10.16 -9.99
C ALA A 84 -2.27 11.42 -9.42
N ASP A 85 -0.98 11.38 -9.09
CA ASP A 85 -0.19 12.54 -8.65
C ASP A 85 1.23 12.51 -9.23
N PRO A 86 1.45 13.06 -10.44
CA PRO A 86 2.72 12.96 -11.15
C PRO A 86 3.88 13.71 -10.49
N HIS A 87 3.58 14.61 -9.53
CA HIS A 87 4.57 15.44 -8.86
C HIS A 87 4.80 15.01 -7.41
N HIS A 88 4.24 13.87 -6.99
CA HIS A 88 4.40 13.37 -5.64
C HIS A 88 5.79 12.77 -5.40
N ALA A 89 6.69 13.57 -4.82
CA ALA A 89 8.09 13.19 -4.62
C ALA A 89 8.26 11.84 -3.90
N ASN A 90 7.44 11.51 -2.90
CA ASN A 90 7.55 10.25 -2.18
C ASN A 90 7.18 9.03 -3.04
N ILE A 91 6.19 9.16 -3.93
CA ILE A 91 5.74 8.07 -4.81
C ILE A 91 6.79 7.84 -5.89
N LEU A 92 7.32 8.92 -6.47
CA LEU A 92 8.43 8.84 -7.43
C LEU A 92 9.67 8.19 -6.81
N GLY A 93 10.02 8.56 -5.57
CA GLY A 93 11.10 7.93 -4.82
C GLY A 93 10.86 6.45 -4.54
N ALA A 94 9.67 6.09 -4.09
CA ALA A 94 9.30 4.70 -3.81
C ALA A 94 9.33 3.83 -5.08
N TYR A 95 8.84 4.35 -6.22
CA TYR A 95 8.89 3.65 -7.49
C TYR A 95 10.32 3.50 -8.01
N ALA A 96 11.18 4.51 -7.84
CA ALA A 96 12.60 4.40 -8.18
C ALA A 96 13.29 3.28 -7.38
N THR A 97 13.08 3.21 -6.06
CA THR A 97 13.61 2.12 -5.23
C THR A 97 13.06 0.75 -5.67
N PHE A 98 11.79 0.66 -6.05
CA PHE A 98 11.22 -0.56 -6.58
C PHE A 98 11.89 -1.03 -7.88
N LEU A 99 12.15 -0.11 -8.82
CA LEU A 99 12.86 -0.43 -10.07
C LEU A 99 14.30 -0.89 -9.84
N GLU A 100 14.99 -0.32 -8.85
CA GLU A 100 16.33 -0.77 -8.45
C GLU A 100 16.32 -2.21 -7.93
N ASN A 101 15.32 -2.59 -7.11
CA ASN A 101 15.19 -3.95 -6.60
C ASN A 101 14.95 -4.95 -7.72
N ILE A 102 14.01 -4.68 -8.64
CA ILE A 102 13.76 -5.57 -9.78
C ILE A 102 15.01 -5.78 -10.64
N ARG A 103 15.73 -4.69 -10.93
CA ARG A 103 16.95 -4.77 -11.74
C ARG A 103 18.06 -5.55 -11.01
N GLY A 104 18.16 -5.38 -9.70
CA GLY A 104 19.09 -6.14 -8.86
C GLY A 104 18.80 -7.64 -8.88
N ASP A 105 17.54 -8.03 -8.75
CA ASP A 105 17.10 -9.44 -8.77
C ASP A 105 17.36 -10.10 -10.13
N MET A 106 17.12 -9.39 -11.24
CA MET A 106 17.44 -9.90 -12.58
C MET A 106 18.94 -10.08 -12.80
N GLY A 107 19.78 -9.19 -12.24
CA GLY A 107 21.23 -9.26 -12.40
C GLY A 107 21.92 -10.35 -11.56
N GLN A 108 21.24 -10.92 -10.55
CA GLN A 108 21.76 -12.06 -9.78
C GLN A 108 21.37 -13.43 -10.36
N ALA A 109 20.54 -13.46 -11.40
CA ALA A 109 20.04 -14.68 -12.03
C ALA A 109 20.87 -15.17 -13.24
N GLU A 110 22.02 -14.55 -13.54
CA GLU A 110 22.97 -14.93 -14.60
C GLU A 110 24.28 -15.50 -14.03
#